data_AF-A0A2S5R3T1-F1
#
_entry.id   AF-A0A2S5R3T1-F1
#
_cell.length_a   1.000
_cell.length_b   1.000
_cell.length_c   1.000
_cell.angle_alpha   90.00
_cell.angle_beta   90.00
_cell.angle_gamma   90.00
#
_symmetry.space_group_name_H-M   'P 1'
#
loop_
_entity.id
_entity.type
_entity.pdbx_description
1 polymer ?
#
loop_
_entity_poly.entity_id
_entity_poly.type
_entity_poly.pdbx_seq_one_letter_code
_entity_poly.pdbx_strand_id
1 'polypeptide(L)'
;MSEPIKAVQTAFDSFKRKIIEINYLQGITKSIYEKHLLELNQREKGEQDLPRKSFRNVNFLLYSIGQGKLVHCESNQFNTQEMFDLAAELFNKQYQLLLVDAYEAFKKYLEAAYVELSKANHKFYIKKFHNKINNDFYKFDSLLFLKKLHSEIPQINIIIDIRNEQDHRQPNHDRTLFLIALIEKLRHHVVHTNGFVIDKQKSISDVFQKIGLTKNQNYVDEFNYYFGINKHSNRICLLEVYDSLSPQVLNTYNDRFNNLIRMLISYTSFVNGYIINQLK
;
A
#
# COMPACT_ATOMS: atom_id res chain seq x y z
N MET A 1 1.44 -8.04 33.18
CA MET A 1 2.03 -7.71 31.87
C MET A 1 2.85 -6.45 32.04
N SER A 2 4.13 -6.45 31.66
CA SER A 2 5.01 -5.28 31.81
C SER A 2 4.51 -4.10 30.97
N GLU A 3 4.82 -2.87 31.39
CA GLU A 3 4.43 -1.64 30.66
C GLU A 3 4.88 -1.65 29.18
N PRO A 4 6.10 -2.10 28.82
CA PRO A 4 6.51 -2.20 27.42
C PRO A 4 5.64 -3.17 26.60
N ILE A 5 5.29 -4.34 27.17
CA ILE A 5 4.42 -5.31 26.48
C ILE A 5 3.02 -4.72 26.26
N LYS A 6 2.48 -3.97 27.23
CA LYS A 6 1.20 -3.26 27.05
C LYS A 6 1.26 -2.23 25.93
N ALA A 7 2.33 -1.45 25.83
CA ALA A 7 2.50 -0.46 24.78
C ALA A 7 2.55 -1.10 23.39
N VAL A 8 3.34 -2.17 23.22
CA VAL A 8 3.43 -2.92 21.94
C VAL A 8 2.07 -3.53 21.56
N GLN A 9 1.37 -4.15 22.52
CA GLN A 9 0.04 -4.72 22.26
C GLN A 9 -1.00 -3.66 21.90
N THR A 10 -0.96 -2.50 22.56
CA THR A 10 -1.86 -1.38 22.24
C THR A 10 -1.63 -0.89 20.79
N ALA A 11 -0.37 -0.79 20.36
CA ALA A 11 -0.04 -0.44 18.98
C ALA A 11 -0.50 -1.53 18.00
N PHE A 12 -0.33 -2.82 18.34
CA PHE A 12 -0.78 -3.94 17.52
C PHE A 12 -2.31 -3.98 17.38
N ASP A 13 -3.04 -3.72 18.46
CA ASP A 13 -4.49 -3.63 18.44
C ASP A 13 -4.99 -2.45 17.59
N SER A 14 -4.31 -1.31 17.65
CA SER A 14 -4.60 -0.16 16.79
C SER A 14 -4.42 -0.51 15.30
N PHE A 15 -3.32 -1.19 14.96
CA PHE A 15 -3.08 -1.70 13.61
C PHE A 15 -4.20 -2.65 13.15
N LYS A 16 -4.55 -3.66 13.96
CA LYS A 16 -5.63 -4.61 13.63
C LYS A 16 -6.96 -3.91 13.37
N ARG A 17 -7.33 -2.94 14.21
CA ARG A 17 -8.57 -2.15 14.01
C ARG A 17 -8.55 -1.41 12.68
N LYS A 18 -7.42 -0.79 12.32
CA LYS A 18 -7.30 -0.07 11.04
C LYS A 18 -7.37 -1.02 9.85
N ILE A 19 -6.80 -2.22 9.94
CA ILE A 19 -6.94 -3.24 8.89
C ILE A 19 -8.38 -3.73 8.73
N ILE A 20 -9.13 -3.91 9.83
CA ILE A 20 -10.55 -4.26 9.78
C ILE A 20 -11.36 -3.15 9.08
N GLU A 21 -11.10 -1.88 9.43
CA GLU A 21 -11.71 -0.74 8.77
C GLU A 21 -11.41 -0.73 7.26
N ILE A 22 -10.15 -0.96 6.87
CA ILE A 22 -9.73 -1.02 5.47
C ILE A 22 -10.43 -2.13 4.70
N ASN A 23 -10.57 -3.33 5.29
CA ASN A 23 -11.30 -4.43 4.67
C ASN A 23 -12.79 -4.07 4.49
N TYR A 24 -13.41 -3.47 5.49
CA TYR A 24 -14.79 -2.99 5.38
C TYR A 24 -14.95 -1.93 4.27
N LEU A 25 -14.02 -0.96 4.19
CA LEU A 25 -14.01 0.05 3.13
C LEU A 25 -13.76 -0.56 1.75
N GLN A 26 -12.92 -1.59 1.63
CA GLN A 26 -12.74 -2.35 0.38
C GLN A 26 -14.08 -2.92 -0.10
N GLY A 27 -14.85 -3.54 0.81
CA GLY A 27 -16.18 -4.09 0.51
C GLY A 27 -17.19 -3.04 0.06
N ILE A 28 -17.26 -1.89 0.76
CA ILE A 28 -18.11 -0.76 0.34
C ILE A 28 -17.71 -0.27 -1.05
N THR A 29 -16.42 -0.06 -1.26
CA THR A 29 -15.87 0.44 -2.53
C THR A 29 -16.25 -0.48 -3.69
N LYS A 30 -16.13 -1.79 -3.49
CA LYS A 30 -16.53 -2.80 -4.46
C LYS A 30 -18.03 -2.75 -4.75
N SER A 31 -18.87 -2.70 -3.71
CA SER A 31 -20.33 -2.60 -3.86
C SER A 31 -20.77 -1.36 -4.63
N ILE A 32 -20.14 -0.21 -4.37
CA ILE A 32 -20.40 1.04 -5.11
C ILE A 32 -20.02 0.88 -6.58
N TYR A 33 -18.87 0.29 -6.86
CA TYR A 33 -18.40 0.06 -8.23
C TYR A 33 -19.33 -0.89 -9.00
N GLU A 34 -19.71 -2.02 -8.41
CA GLU A 34 -20.62 -3.00 -9.02
C GLU A 34 -21.99 -2.38 -9.32
N LYS A 35 -22.54 -1.60 -8.38
CA LYS A 35 -23.79 -0.85 -8.61
C LYS A 35 -23.65 0.11 -9.78
N HIS A 36 -22.55 0.85 -9.85
CA HIS A 36 -22.31 1.80 -10.94
C HIS A 36 -22.15 1.10 -12.29
N LEU A 37 -21.46 -0.05 -12.34
CA LEU A 37 -21.36 -0.87 -13.55
C LEU A 37 -22.73 -1.37 -14.01
N LEU A 38 -23.59 -1.79 -13.08
CA LEU A 38 -24.94 -2.25 -13.41
C LEU A 38 -25.78 -1.11 -14.00
N GLU A 39 -25.67 0.11 -13.46
CA GLU A 39 -26.32 1.30 -14.01
C GLU A 39 -25.80 1.65 -15.43
N LEU A 40 -24.49 1.57 -15.66
CA LEU A 40 -23.89 1.81 -16.98
C LEU A 40 -24.34 0.75 -18.00
N ASN A 41 -24.34 -0.53 -17.63
CA ASN A 41 -24.79 -1.63 -18.49
C ASN A 41 -26.28 -1.53 -18.84
N GLN A 42 -27.14 -1.15 -17.88
CA GLN A 42 -28.56 -0.94 -18.15
C GLN A 42 -28.79 0.19 -19.15
N ARG A 43 -28.00 1.26 -19.06
CA ARG A 43 -28.05 2.37 -20.02
C ARG A 43 -27.58 1.94 -21.39
N GLU A 44 -26.46 1.23 -21.49
CA GLU A 44 -25.98 0.73 -22.77
C GLU A 44 -27.03 -0.14 -23.47
N LYS A 45 -27.72 -1.02 -22.73
CA LYS A 45 -28.82 -1.84 -23.26
C LYS A 45 -30.02 -1.00 -23.68
N GLY A 46 -30.44 -0.01 -22.89
CA GLY A 46 -31.53 0.89 -23.25
C GLY A 46 -31.18 1.87 -24.38
N GLU A 47 -29.89 2.11 -24.63
CA GLU A 47 -29.38 2.97 -25.71
C GLU A 47 -29.23 2.22 -27.03
N GLN A 48 -29.07 0.90 -27.03
CA GLN A 48 -29.10 0.10 -28.26
C GLN A 48 -30.44 0.22 -29.02
N ASP A 49 -31.51 0.57 -28.31
CA ASP A 49 -32.84 0.84 -28.87
C ASP A 49 -33.03 2.27 -29.40
N LEU A 50 -32.00 3.14 -29.31
CA LEU A 50 -32.05 4.53 -29.77
C LEU A 50 -30.99 4.83 -30.85
N PRO A 51 -31.31 5.56 -31.93
CA PRO A 51 -30.39 5.80 -33.05
C PRO A 51 -29.23 6.78 -32.75
N ARG A 52 -29.04 7.21 -31.50
CA ARG A 52 -27.94 8.11 -31.10
C ARG A 52 -27.22 7.54 -29.87
N LYS A 53 -25.90 7.37 -29.98
CA LYS A 53 -25.01 7.13 -28.83
C LYS A 53 -25.26 8.21 -27.78
N SER A 54 -25.54 7.83 -26.53
CA SER A 54 -25.65 8.82 -25.48
C SER A 54 -24.25 9.31 -25.09
N PHE A 55 -24.13 10.62 -24.93
CA PHE A 55 -22.93 11.26 -24.45
C PHE A 55 -23.27 11.95 -23.14
N ARG A 56 -22.41 11.77 -22.12
CA ARG A 56 -22.53 12.56 -20.90
C ARG A 56 -21.76 13.86 -21.08
N ASN A 57 -22.49 14.97 -21.14
CA ASN A 57 -21.89 16.30 -21.07
C ASN A 57 -21.53 16.61 -19.61
N VAL A 58 -20.26 16.87 -19.35
CA VAL A 58 -19.82 17.48 -18.08
C VAL A 58 -19.39 18.90 -18.40
N ASN A 59 -20.15 19.86 -17.89
CA ASN A 59 -19.83 21.28 -18.02
C ASN A 59 -19.12 21.75 -16.76
N PHE A 60 -17.90 22.26 -16.89
CA PHE A 60 -17.18 22.87 -15.79
C PHE A 60 -17.25 24.40 -15.89
N LEU A 61 -18.00 25.00 -14.97
CA LEU A 61 -18.06 26.45 -14.82
C LEU A 61 -17.07 26.88 -13.74
N LEU A 62 -16.24 27.88 -14.03
CA LEU A 62 -15.33 28.48 -13.06
C LEU A 62 -15.69 29.94 -12.82
N TYR A 63 -15.51 30.41 -11.59
CA TYR A 63 -15.61 31.84 -11.30
C TYR A 63 -14.26 32.49 -11.63
N SER A 64 -14.22 33.31 -12.68
CA SER A 64 -13.02 34.02 -13.10
C SER A 64 -12.76 35.17 -12.14
N ILE A 65 -11.74 35.02 -11.28
CA ILE A 65 -11.39 36.02 -10.27
C ILE A 65 -11.06 37.37 -10.91
N GLY A 66 -10.37 37.38 -12.05
CA GLY A 66 -10.01 38.61 -12.75
C GLY A 66 -11.18 39.32 -13.44
N GLN A 67 -12.27 38.61 -13.73
CA GLN A 67 -13.43 39.15 -14.44
C GLN A 67 -14.69 39.27 -13.56
N GLY A 68 -14.68 38.72 -12.35
CA GLY A 68 -15.81 38.72 -11.43
C GLY A 68 -17.06 37.98 -11.95
N LYS A 69 -16.88 37.04 -12.89
CA LYS A 69 -17.98 36.36 -13.59
C LYS A 69 -17.76 34.86 -13.66
N LEU A 70 -18.86 34.11 -13.69
CA LEU A 70 -18.85 32.70 -14.08
C LEU A 70 -18.49 32.59 -15.56
N VAL A 71 -17.45 31.82 -15.85
CA VAL A 71 -16.96 31.53 -17.19
C VAL A 71 -17.06 30.02 -17.42
N HIS A 72 -17.58 29.63 -18.56
CA HIS A 72 -17.54 28.24 -18.99
C HIS A 72 -16.11 27.89 -19.39
N CYS A 73 -15.50 26.92 -18.70
CA CYS A 73 -14.11 26.55 -18.95
C CYS A 73 -14.04 25.52 -20.07
N GLU A 74 -14.69 24.37 -19.89
CA GLU A 74 -14.69 23.27 -20.84
C GLU A 74 -15.97 22.43 -20.70
N SER A 75 -16.40 21.84 -21.81
CA SER A 75 -17.44 20.82 -21.88
C SER A 75 -16.83 19.58 -22.52
N ASN A 76 -16.78 18.48 -21.77
CA ASN A 76 -16.36 17.20 -22.31
C ASN A 76 -17.55 16.26 -22.46
N GLN A 77 -17.55 15.53 -23.58
CA GLN A 77 -18.50 14.46 -23.87
C GLN A 77 -17.82 13.12 -23.66
N PHE A 78 -18.39 12.32 -22.77
CA PHE A 78 -17.92 10.95 -22.54
C PHE A 78 -18.91 9.96 -23.14
N ASN A 79 -18.39 9.04 -23.95
CA ASN A 79 -19.14 7.87 -24.38
C ASN A 79 -19.15 6.79 -23.29
N THR A 80 -20.00 5.76 -23.45
CA THR A 80 -20.18 4.69 -22.47
C THR A 80 -18.88 3.94 -22.14
N GLN A 81 -18.02 3.68 -23.13
CA GLN A 81 -16.74 3.01 -22.90
C GLN A 81 -15.77 3.88 -22.09
N GLU A 82 -15.72 5.18 -22.37
CA GLU A 82 -14.91 6.13 -21.59
C GLU A 82 -15.42 6.22 -20.14
N MET A 83 -16.74 6.13 -19.93
CA MET A 83 -17.32 6.09 -18.60
C MET A 83 -16.93 4.80 -17.84
N PHE A 84 -16.89 3.64 -18.51
CA PHE A 84 -16.38 2.40 -17.93
C PHE A 84 -14.90 2.52 -17.54
N ASP A 85 -14.07 3.05 -18.44
CA ASP A 85 -12.64 3.25 -18.20
C ASP A 85 -12.40 4.18 -17.00
N LEU A 86 -13.14 5.30 -16.92
CA LEU A 86 -13.07 6.23 -15.79
C LEU A 86 -13.54 5.60 -14.48
N ALA A 87 -14.59 4.79 -14.50
CA ALA A 87 -15.08 4.10 -13.31
C ALA A 87 -14.08 3.07 -12.80
N ALA A 88 -13.47 2.29 -13.70
CA ALA A 88 -12.40 1.35 -13.35
C ALA A 88 -11.16 2.08 -12.80
N GLU A 89 -10.81 3.22 -13.38
CA GLU A 89 -9.72 4.05 -12.88
C GLU A 89 -9.99 4.56 -11.45
N LEU A 90 -11.20 5.08 -11.21
CA LEU A 90 -11.61 5.56 -9.88
C LEU A 90 -11.60 4.42 -8.86
N PHE A 91 -12.12 3.25 -9.23
CA PHE A 91 -12.15 2.07 -8.38
C PHE A 91 -10.73 1.62 -7.99
N ASN A 92 -9.83 1.56 -8.96
CA ASN A 92 -8.43 1.24 -8.70
C ASN A 92 -7.73 2.29 -7.82
N LYS A 93 -8.00 3.59 -8.01
CA LYS A 93 -7.47 4.66 -7.15
C LYS A 93 -7.92 4.51 -5.70
N GLN A 94 -9.18 4.10 -5.47
CA GLN A 94 -9.66 3.85 -4.11
C GLN A 94 -8.87 2.71 -3.44
N TYR A 95 -8.59 1.62 -4.15
CA TYR A 95 -7.75 0.53 -3.62
C TYR A 95 -6.31 0.98 -3.38
N GLN A 96 -5.75 1.81 -4.25
CA GLN A 96 -4.43 2.41 -4.04
C GLN A 96 -4.38 3.26 -2.77
N LEU A 97 -5.41 4.07 -2.49
CA LEU A 97 -5.50 4.86 -1.26
C LEU A 97 -5.63 3.97 -0.02
N LEU A 98 -6.44 2.91 -0.09
CA LEU A 98 -6.54 1.93 0.99
C LEU A 98 -5.19 1.24 1.28
N LEU A 99 -4.37 0.99 0.24
CA LEU A 99 -3.02 0.44 0.42
C LEU A 99 -2.10 1.43 1.15
N VAL A 100 -2.20 2.72 0.83
CA VAL A 100 -1.46 3.78 1.53
C VAL A 100 -1.84 3.79 3.00
N ASP A 101 -3.13 3.79 3.32
CA ASP A 101 -3.62 3.77 4.71
C ASP A 101 -3.16 2.53 5.47
N ALA A 102 -3.19 1.35 4.83
CA ALA A 102 -2.70 0.10 5.42
C ALA A 102 -1.20 0.18 5.74
N TYR A 103 -0.40 0.72 4.81
CA TYR A 103 1.03 0.87 4.99
C TYR A 103 1.37 1.90 6.08
N GLU A 104 0.63 3.00 6.18
CA GLU A 104 0.83 3.98 7.26
C GLU A 104 0.48 3.40 8.63
N ALA A 105 -0.57 2.58 8.73
CA ALA A 105 -0.90 1.86 9.97
C ALA A 105 0.21 0.86 10.34
N PHE A 106 0.71 0.12 9.35
CA PHE A 106 1.83 -0.80 9.51
C PHE A 106 3.10 -0.09 10.00
N LYS A 107 3.47 1.02 9.35
CA LYS A 107 4.61 1.86 9.73
C LYS A 107 4.51 2.34 11.18
N LYS A 108 3.35 2.89 11.57
CA LYS A 108 3.11 3.36 12.95
C LYS A 108 3.30 2.25 13.98
N TYR A 109 2.79 1.06 13.69
CA TYR A 109 3.00 -0.11 14.54
C TYR A 109 4.49 -0.47 14.65
N LEU A 110 5.19 -0.63 13.52
CA LEU A 110 6.60 -0.99 13.53
C LEU A 110 7.46 0.00 14.31
N GLU A 111 7.22 1.30 14.11
CA GLU A 111 7.94 2.36 14.82
C GLU A 111 7.70 2.27 16.33
N ALA A 112 6.44 2.14 16.77
CA ALA A 112 6.11 1.99 18.19
C ALA A 112 6.73 0.73 18.80
N ALA A 113 6.64 -0.41 18.10
CA ALA A 113 7.18 -1.67 18.60
C ALA A 113 8.71 -1.64 18.68
N TYR A 114 9.38 -1.02 17.70
CA TYR A 114 10.83 -0.89 17.68
C TYR A 114 11.37 0.06 18.74
N VAL A 115 10.61 1.12 19.10
CA VAL A 115 10.93 1.99 20.25
C VAL A 115 10.99 1.17 21.54
N GLU A 116 9.97 0.35 21.81
CA GLU A 116 9.93 -0.47 23.03
C GLU A 116 11.03 -1.54 23.03
N LEU A 117 11.30 -2.18 21.89
CA LEU A 117 12.41 -3.12 21.75
C LEU A 117 13.76 -2.45 22.01
N SER A 118 13.97 -1.22 21.53
CA SER A 118 15.22 -0.47 21.71
C SER A 118 15.45 -0.03 23.15
N LYS A 119 14.38 0.21 23.92
CA LYS A 119 14.46 0.47 25.38
C LYS A 119 14.95 -0.76 26.14
N ALA A 120 14.38 -1.92 25.80
CA ALA A 120 14.67 -3.16 26.50
C ALA A 120 16.01 -3.78 26.07
N ASN A 121 16.42 -3.58 24.82
CA ASN A 121 17.65 -4.15 24.28
C ASN A 121 18.49 -3.09 23.57
N HIS A 122 19.55 -2.65 24.26
CA HIS A 122 20.47 -1.60 23.85
C HIS A 122 21.15 -1.84 22.49
N LYS A 123 21.24 -3.10 22.03
CA LYS A 123 21.80 -3.44 20.71
C LYS A 123 21.05 -2.75 19.58
N PHE A 124 19.72 -2.71 19.64
CA PHE A 124 18.88 -2.09 18.62
C PHE A 124 19.02 -0.55 18.58
N TYR A 125 19.30 0.05 19.73
CA TYR A 125 19.57 1.48 19.86
C TYR A 125 20.95 1.87 19.28
N ILE A 126 22.02 1.16 19.67
CA ILE A 126 23.40 1.44 19.21
C ILE A 126 23.52 1.28 17.69
N LYS A 127 22.94 0.21 17.14
CA LYS A 127 23.08 -0.15 15.73
C LYS A 127 22.60 0.97 14.78
N LYS A 128 21.67 1.80 15.24
CA LYS A 128 21.12 2.93 14.47
C LYS A 128 21.79 4.28 14.74
N PHE A 129 22.42 4.49 15.90
CA PHE A 129 23.09 5.76 16.25
C PHE A 129 24.61 5.66 16.35
N HIS A 130 25.19 4.79 15.53
CA HIS A 130 26.53 4.20 15.64
C HIS A 130 27.74 5.17 15.81
N ASN A 131 27.57 6.49 15.89
CA ASN A 131 28.67 7.46 16.05
C ASN A 131 28.41 8.63 17.03
N LYS A 132 27.36 8.62 17.87
CA LYS A 132 27.07 9.77 18.75
C LYS A 132 26.78 9.49 20.23
N ILE A 133 26.86 8.25 20.68
CA ILE A 133 26.45 7.90 22.04
C ILE A 133 27.61 7.26 22.78
N ASN A 134 28.48 8.12 23.31
CA ASN A 134 29.28 7.78 24.48
C ASN A 134 28.32 7.69 25.68
N ASN A 135 28.18 6.49 26.26
CA ASN A 135 27.72 6.16 27.62
C ASN A 135 26.40 6.73 28.21
N ASP A 136 25.65 7.61 27.54
CA ASP A 136 24.45 8.25 28.10
C ASP A 136 23.12 7.49 27.83
N PHE A 137 23.09 6.17 28.05
CA PHE A 137 21.85 5.36 27.96
C PHE A 137 20.76 5.84 28.93
N TYR A 138 21.16 6.48 30.04
CA TYR A 138 20.26 7.01 31.07
C TYR A 138 19.34 8.15 30.60
N LYS A 139 19.49 8.65 29.36
CA LYS A 139 18.65 9.69 28.76
C LYS A 139 17.90 9.21 27.50
N PHE A 140 17.42 7.96 27.48
CA PHE A 140 16.58 7.49 26.38
C PHE A 140 15.26 8.29 26.33
N ASP A 141 15.18 9.24 25.40
CA ASP A 141 13.95 9.96 25.07
C ASP A 141 13.20 9.24 23.94
N SER A 142 12.07 8.65 24.28
CA SER A 142 11.23 7.87 23.35
C SER A 142 10.65 8.74 22.24
N LEU A 143 10.30 9.99 22.55
CA LEU A 143 9.69 10.90 21.59
C LEU A 143 10.74 11.41 20.61
N LEU A 144 11.94 11.75 21.10
CA LEU A 144 13.05 12.13 20.24
C LEU A 144 13.48 10.97 19.34
N PHE A 145 13.55 9.74 19.88
CA PHE A 145 13.87 8.56 19.09
C PHE A 145 12.83 8.29 18.02
N LEU A 146 11.53 8.34 18.37
CA LEU A 146 10.44 8.17 17.43
C LEU A 146 10.47 9.22 16.32
N LYS A 147 10.72 10.50 16.66
CA LYS A 147 10.86 11.58 15.67
C LYS A 147 11.98 11.28 14.68
N LYS A 148 13.14 10.81 15.15
CA LYS A 148 14.27 10.43 14.29
C LYS A 148 13.97 9.19 13.45
N LEU A 149 13.34 8.17 14.02
CA LEU A 149 12.88 7.00 13.25
C LEU A 149 12.01 7.44 12.09
N HIS A 150 11.07 8.34 12.36
CA HIS A 150 10.12 8.84 11.38
C HIS A 150 10.77 9.65 10.25
N SER A 151 11.81 10.44 10.56
CA SER A 151 12.46 11.35 9.60
C SER A 151 13.69 10.78 8.91
N GLU A 152 14.40 9.82 9.52
CA GLU A 152 15.75 9.42 9.10
C GLU A 152 15.89 7.92 8.80
N ILE A 153 14.96 7.06 9.26
CA ILE A 153 15.13 5.61 9.17
C ILE A 153 14.03 4.99 8.28
N PRO A 154 14.39 4.49 7.08
CA PRO A 154 13.48 3.69 6.26
C PRO A 154 12.95 2.48 7.04
N GLN A 155 11.66 2.19 6.94
CA GLN A 155 11.01 1.09 7.68
C GLN A 155 11.65 -0.26 7.35
N ILE A 156 12.11 -0.45 6.12
CA ILE A 156 12.85 -1.66 5.72
C ILE A 156 14.08 -1.92 6.60
N ASN A 157 14.72 -0.87 7.14
CA ASN A 157 15.91 -1.02 7.95
C ASN A 157 15.59 -1.52 9.36
N ILE A 158 14.38 -1.26 9.86
CA ILE A 158 13.84 -1.85 11.10
C ILE A 158 13.60 -3.34 10.88
N ILE A 159 12.99 -3.67 9.74
CA ILE A 159 12.68 -5.04 9.31
C ILE A 159 13.96 -5.87 9.16
N ILE A 160 14.99 -5.31 8.52
CA ILE A 160 16.31 -5.94 8.36
C ILE A 160 17.00 -6.13 9.73
N ASP A 161 16.83 -5.20 10.67
CA ASP A 161 17.42 -5.36 12.00
C ASP A 161 16.74 -6.47 12.79
N ILE A 162 15.41 -6.49 12.84
CA ILE A 162 14.64 -7.56 13.47
C ILE A 162 14.95 -8.92 12.82
N ARG A 163 15.09 -8.94 11.49
CA ARG A 163 15.55 -10.12 10.73
C ARG A 163 16.89 -10.63 11.24
N ASN A 164 17.91 -9.76 11.30
CA ASN A 164 19.28 -10.22 11.50
C ASN A 164 19.49 -10.84 12.90
N GLU A 165 18.58 -10.59 13.83
CA GLU A 165 18.54 -11.22 15.15
C GLU A 165 17.77 -12.56 15.19
N GLN A 166 17.03 -12.87 14.13
CA GLN A 166 16.32 -14.13 13.95
C GLN A 166 17.13 -14.99 12.98
N ASP A 167 17.84 -16.01 13.50
CA ASP A 167 18.65 -16.96 12.71
C ASP A 167 17.93 -17.36 11.41
N HIS A 168 18.63 -17.39 10.27
CA HIS A 168 18.15 -17.32 8.88
C HIS A 168 17.22 -18.47 8.41
N ARG A 169 16.64 -19.25 9.33
CA ARG A 169 15.93 -20.51 9.06
C ARG A 169 14.43 -20.36 8.82
N GLN A 170 13.92 -19.15 8.59
CA GLN A 170 12.51 -18.99 8.19
C GLN A 170 12.34 -19.25 6.68
N PRO A 171 11.44 -20.18 6.28
CA PRO A 171 11.10 -20.34 4.88
C PRO A 171 10.51 -19.02 4.31
N ASN A 172 10.83 -18.71 3.05
CA ASN A 172 10.33 -17.53 2.31
C ASN A 172 10.78 -16.14 2.81
N HIS A 173 11.89 -16.07 3.54
CA HIS A 173 12.41 -14.84 4.13
C HIS A 173 12.65 -13.70 3.12
N ASP A 174 13.37 -13.99 2.04
CA ASP A 174 13.71 -12.99 1.02
C ASP A 174 12.47 -12.47 0.28
N ARG A 175 11.48 -13.35 0.09
CA ARG A 175 10.20 -12.96 -0.51
C ARG A 175 9.44 -11.97 0.38
N THR A 176 9.45 -12.17 1.70
CA THR A 176 8.81 -11.23 2.65
C THR A 176 9.46 -9.86 2.60
N LEU A 177 10.80 -9.79 2.60
CA LEU A 177 11.52 -8.51 2.45
C LEU A 177 11.19 -7.83 1.13
N PHE A 178 11.23 -8.60 0.04
CA PHE A 178 10.88 -8.12 -1.28
C PHE A 178 9.47 -7.53 -1.31
N LEU A 179 8.46 -8.25 -0.79
CA LEU A 179 7.08 -7.79 -0.82
C LEU A 179 6.84 -6.54 0.03
N ILE A 180 7.49 -6.40 1.19
CA ILE A 180 7.35 -5.18 1.99
C ILE A 180 8.01 -3.99 1.29
N ALA A 181 9.21 -4.18 0.72
CA ALA A 181 9.88 -3.14 -0.04
C ALA A 181 9.10 -2.75 -1.32
N LEU A 182 8.46 -3.73 -1.96
CA LEU A 182 7.52 -3.52 -3.06
C LEU A 182 6.33 -2.66 -2.60
N ILE A 183 5.65 -3.03 -1.51
CA ILE A 183 4.51 -2.26 -0.98
C ILE A 183 4.90 -0.81 -0.70
N GLU A 184 6.05 -0.60 -0.06
CA GLU A 184 6.56 0.74 0.20
C GLU A 184 6.81 1.53 -1.09
N LYS A 185 7.39 0.89 -2.12
CA LYS A 185 7.63 1.50 -3.43
C LYS A 185 6.32 1.81 -4.16
N LEU A 186 5.32 0.92 -4.10
CA LEU A 186 4.00 1.16 -4.66
C LEU A 186 3.32 2.34 -3.97
N ARG A 187 3.32 2.39 -2.63
CA ARG A 187 2.80 3.52 -1.84
C ARG A 187 3.47 4.83 -2.21
N HIS A 188 4.78 4.84 -2.41
CA HIS A 188 5.51 6.02 -2.88
C HIS A 188 4.95 6.52 -4.22
N HIS A 189 4.80 5.64 -5.21
CA HIS A 189 4.24 6.01 -6.51
C HIS A 189 2.77 6.42 -6.44
N VAL A 190 1.96 5.79 -5.59
CA VAL A 190 0.56 6.22 -5.37
C VAL A 190 0.51 7.67 -4.88
N VAL A 191 1.30 8.01 -3.85
CA VAL A 191 1.27 9.33 -3.22
C VAL A 191 1.91 10.42 -4.09
N HIS A 192 3.00 10.11 -4.78
CA HIS A 192 3.81 11.14 -5.47
C HIS A 192 3.57 11.23 -6.98
N THR A 193 3.09 10.14 -7.59
CA THR A 193 2.90 10.07 -9.05
C THR A 193 1.52 9.52 -9.41
N ASN A 194 0.55 9.58 -8.49
CA ASN A 194 -0.83 9.14 -8.71
C ASN A 194 -0.90 7.69 -9.24
N GLY A 195 0.01 6.83 -8.75
CA GLY A 195 0.10 5.43 -9.12
C GLY A 195 0.74 5.15 -10.48
N PHE A 196 1.37 6.15 -11.12
CA PHE A 196 2.08 5.99 -12.39
C PHE A 196 3.59 5.85 -12.18
N VAL A 197 4.21 4.91 -12.90
CA VAL A 197 5.64 4.63 -12.80
C VAL A 197 6.30 4.87 -14.16
N ILE A 198 7.03 5.98 -14.27
CA ILE A 198 7.70 6.39 -15.51
C ILE A 198 8.78 5.37 -15.90
N ASP A 199 9.63 4.99 -14.94
CA ASP A 199 10.69 4.01 -15.15
C ASP A 199 10.50 2.82 -14.18
N LYS A 200 9.87 1.76 -14.71
CA LYS A 200 9.65 0.51 -13.96
C LYS A 200 10.95 -0.22 -13.68
N GLN A 201 11.92 -0.21 -14.60
CA GLN A 201 13.18 -0.92 -14.41
C GLN A 201 14.04 -0.29 -13.32
N LYS A 202 14.08 1.03 -13.27
CA LYS A 202 14.67 1.75 -12.14
C LYS A 202 13.92 1.46 -10.84
N SER A 203 12.59 1.49 -10.86
CA SER A 203 11.79 1.20 -9.65
C SER A 203 12.04 -0.20 -9.09
N ILE A 204 12.16 -1.20 -9.97
CA ILE A 204 12.54 -2.58 -9.60
C ILE A 204 13.95 -2.58 -9.00
N SER A 205 14.91 -1.94 -9.68
CA SER A 205 16.30 -1.85 -9.21
C SER A 205 16.40 -1.23 -7.82
N ASP A 206 15.65 -0.16 -7.57
CA ASP A 206 15.59 0.51 -6.28
C ASP A 206 15.10 -0.44 -5.17
N VAL A 207 14.09 -1.28 -5.45
CA VAL A 207 13.58 -2.27 -4.50
C VAL A 207 14.67 -3.29 -4.15
N PHE A 208 15.33 -3.87 -5.16
CA PHE A 208 16.39 -4.86 -4.95
C PHE A 208 17.61 -4.28 -4.22
N GLN A 209 18.05 -3.09 -4.62
CA GLN A 209 19.16 -2.39 -3.97
C GLN A 209 18.85 -2.13 -2.49
N LYS A 210 17.62 -1.73 -2.19
CA LYS A 210 17.18 -1.41 -0.83
C LYS A 210 17.17 -2.61 0.10
N ILE A 211 16.85 -3.80 -0.40
CA ILE A 211 16.82 -5.04 0.40
C ILE A 211 18.12 -5.85 0.33
N GLY A 212 19.09 -5.40 -0.46
CA GLY A 212 20.38 -6.08 -0.63
C GLY A 212 20.28 -7.43 -1.34
N LEU A 213 19.28 -7.62 -2.21
CA LEU A 213 19.10 -8.85 -2.99
C LEU A 213 19.48 -8.61 -4.46
N THR A 214 19.99 -9.65 -5.11
CA THR A 214 20.18 -9.67 -6.56
C THR A 214 18.85 -9.83 -7.28
N LYS A 215 18.71 -9.19 -8.45
CA LYS A 215 17.52 -9.32 -9.28
C LYS A 215 17.25 -10.79 -9.63
N ASN A 216 16.03 -11.24 -9.38
CA ASN A 216 15.52 -12.57 -9.72
C ASN A 216 14.27 -12.40 -10.59
N GLN A 217 14.17 -13.16 -11.68
CA GLN A 217 13.05 -13.05 -12.63
C GLN A 217 11.68 -13.27 -11.97
N ASN A 218 11.56 -14.21 -11.04
CA ASN A 218 10.29 -14.48 -10.33
C ASN A 218 9.79 -13.24 -9.57
N TYR A 219 10.70 -12.51 -8.93
CA TYR A 219 10.37 -11.27 -8.23
C TYR A 219 10.13 -10.11 -9.19
N VAL A 220 10.77 -10.09 -10.36
CA VAL A 220 10.45 -9.12 -11.42
C VAL A 220 9.03 -9.35 -11.94
N ASP A 221 8.65 -10.62 -12.13
CA ASP A 221 7.30 -10.98 -12.56
C ASP A 221 6.28 -10.65 -11.46
N GLU A 222 6.59 -10.96 -10.20
CA GLU A 222 5.76 -10.58 -9.04
C GLU A 222 5.66 -9.05 -8.87
N PHE A 223 6.70 -8.28 -9.20
CA PHE A 223 6.62 -6.81 -9.24
C PHE A 223 5.64 -6.36 -10.33
N ASN A 224 5.81 -6.88 -11.55
CA ASN A 224 4.98 -6.53 -12.71
C ASN A 224 3.52 -6.99 -12.54
N TYR A 225 3.27 -8.01 -11.73
CA TYR A 225 1.93 -8.47 -11.40
C TYR A 225 1.05 -7.36 -10.82
N TYR A 226 1.60 -6.33 -10.18
CA TYR A 226 0.83 -5.21 -9.64
C TYR A 226 0.60 -4.05 -10.61
N PHE A 227 0.85 -4.26 -11.90
CA PHE A 227 0.65 -3.25 -12.94
C PHE A 227 -0.46 -3.63 -13.92
N GLY A 228 -1.01 -2.63 -14.60
CA GLY A 228 -1.96 -2.83 -15.69
C GLY A 228 -1.30 -3.43 -16.94
N ILE A 229 -2.10 -3.55 -18.00
CA ILE A 229 -1.66 -4.03 -19.32
C ILE A 229 -1.81 -2.92 -20.37
N ASN A 230 -1.15 -3.08 -21.52
CA ASN A 230 -1.27 -2.17 -22.68
C ASN A 230 -1.06 -0.69 -22.29
N LYS A 231 -2.06 0.17 -22.56
CA LYS A 231 -2.05 1.61 -22.22
C LYS A 231 -1.90 1.89 -20.72
N HIS A 232 -2.12 0.90 -19.86
CA HIS A 232 -1.99 0.98 -18.41
C HIS A 232 -0.77 0.22 -17.86
N SER A 233 0.16 -0.23 -18.71
CA SER A 233 1.34 -1.02 -18.33
C SER A 233 2.27 -0.35 -17.30
N ASN A 234 2.23 0.98 -17.20
CA ASN A 234 2.99 1.77 -16.23
C ASN A 234 2.15 2.25 -15.05
N ARG A 235 0.90 1.83 -14.94
CA ARG A 235 0.01 2.20 -13.85
C ARG A 235 -0.15 1.02 -12.89
N ILE A 236 -0.05 1.30 -11.60
CA ILE A 236 -0.31 0.32 -10.54
C ILE A 236 -1.78 -0.10 -10.63
N CYS A 237 -2.05 -1.39 -10.70
CA CYS A 237 -3.38 -1.96 -10.77
C CYS A 237 -3.56 -2.98 -9.63
N LEU A 238 -4.41 -2.64 -8.67
CA LEU A 238 -4.70 -3.44 -7.47
C LEU A 238 -6.07 -4.13 -7.54
N LEU A 239 -6.79 -3.97 -8.65
CA LEU A 239 -8.05 -4.66 -8.89
C LEU A 239 -7.85 -6.17 -9.02
N GLU A 240 -8.93 -6.92 -8.81
CA GLU A 240 -8.96 -8.35 -8.99
C GLU A 240 -8.74 -8.72 -10.46
N VAL A 241 -7.92 -9.75 -10.70
CA VAL A 241 -7.63 -10.25 -12.04
C VAL A 241 -8.09 -11.69 -12.18
N TYR A 242 -8.79 -11.97 -13.27
CA TYR A 242 -9.26 -13.31 -13.58
C TYR A 242 -8.09 -14.29 -13.68
N ASP A 243 -8.19 -15.42 -12.99
CA ASP A 243 -7.19 -16.48 -13.08
C ASP A 243 -7.48 -17.37 -14.31
N SER A 244 -6.74 -17.14 -15.39
CA SER A 244 -6.87 -17.93 -16.62
C SER A 244 -6.40 -19.38 -16.49
N LEU A 245 -5.70 -19.73 -15.40
CA LEU A 245 -5.15 -21.07 -15.17
C LEU A 245 -6.07 -21.96 -14.33
N SER A 246 -7.12 -21.39 -13.74
CA SER A 246 -8.08 -22.14 -12.94
C SER A 246 -9.12 -22.83 -13.85
N PRO A 247 -9.62 -24.03 -13.49
CA PRO A 247 -10.66 -24.69 -14.26
C PRO A 247 -11.84 -23.73 -14.45
N GLN A 248 -12.33 -23.59 -15.68
CA GLN A 248 -13.44 -22.72 -16.10
C GLN A 248 -14.74 -22.86 -15.25
N VAL A 249 -14.78 -23.85 -14.36
CA VAL A 249 -15.88 -24.19 -13.45
C VAL A 249 -15.90 -23.28 -12.21
N LEU A 250 -14.76 -22.72 -11.78
CA LEU A 250 -14.69 -21.80 -10.65
C LEU A 250 -14.15 -20.47 -11.16
N ASN A 251 -14.99 -19.43 -11.20
CA ASN A 251 -14.57 -18.05 -11.44
C ASN A 251 -13.67 -17.58 -10.30
N THR A 252 -12.41 -18.01 -10.30
CA THR A 252 -11.41 -17.60 -9.32
C THR A 252 -10.75 -16.32 -9.80
N TYR A 253 -10.77 -15.34 -8.92
CA TYR A 253 -10.10 -14.06 -9.13
C TYR A 253 -8.92 -13.98 -8.16
N ASN A 254 -7.78 -13.52 -8.67
CA ASN A 254 -6.64 -13.19 -7.85
C ASN A 254 -6.76 -11.73 -7.37
N ASP A 255 -6.98 -11.56 -6.07
CA ASP A 255 -7.12 -10.26 -5.42
C ASP A 255 -5.74 -9.67 -5.11
N ARG A 256 -5.28 -8.78 -6.00
CA ARG A 256 -3.98 -8.11 -5.91
C ARG A 256 -3.87 -7.29 -4.63
N PHE A 257 -4.89 -6.51 -4.30
CA PHE A 257 -4.93 -5.70 -3.10
C PHE A 257 -4.79 -6.56 -1.84
N ASN A 258 -5.63 -7.59 -1.71
CA ASN A 258 -5.62 -8.45 -0.52
C ASN A 258 -4.31 -9.24 -0.37
N ASN A 259 -3.61 -9.56 -1.46
CA ASN A 259 -2.29 -10.18 -1.36
C ASN A 259 -1.28 -9.26 -0.63
N LEU A 260 -1.31 -7.96 -0.91
CA LEU A 260 -0.44 -6.98 -0.25
C LEU A 260 -0.84 -6.78 1.22
N ILE A 261 -2.15 -6.67 1.49
CA ILE A 261 -2.67 -6.50 2.86
C ILE A 261 -2.33 -7.71 3.73
N ARG A 262 -2.51 -8.92 3.22
CA ARG A 262 -2.16 -10.16 3.94
C ARG A 262 -0.69 -10.18 4.31
N MET A 263 0.20 -9.74 3.42
CA MET A 263 1.63 -9.65 3.72
C MET A 263 1.91 -8.70 4.90
N LEU A 264 1.30 -7.51 4.91
CA LEU A 264 1.45 -6.57 6.03
C LEU A 264 0.96 -7.19 7.35
N ILE A 265 -0.19 -7.87 7.35
CA ILE A 265 -0.75 -8.52 8.54
C ILE A 265 0.15 -9.67 9.03
N SER A 266 0.58 -10.55 8.12
CA SER A 266 1.44 -11.68 8.44
C SER A 266 2.76 -11.22 9.04
N TYR A 267 3.39 -10.22 8.43
CA TYR A 267 4.65 -9.70 8.93
C TYR A 267 4.50 -8.97 10.27
N THR A 268 3.45 -8.15 10.43
CA THR A 268 3.14 -7.48 11.69
C THR A 268 2.92 -8.50 12.82
N SER A 269 2.18 -9.57 12.56
CA SER A 269 1.94 -10.64 13.53
C SER A 269 3.23 -11.35 13.93
N PHE A 270 4.10 -11.62 12.95
CA PHE A 270 5.42 -12.19 13.19
C PHE A 270 6.28 -11.28 14.08
N VAL A 271 6.42 -10.00 13.71
CA VAL A 271 7.18 -9.01 14.48
C VAL A 271 6.64 -8.87 15.90
N ASN A 272 5.31 -8.87 16.07
CA ASN A 272 4.69 -8.80 17.38
C ASN A 272 5.09 -9.97 18.28
N GLY A 273 5.01 -11.19 17.75
CA GLY A 273 5.42 -12.40 18.48
C GLY A 273 6.88 -12.35 18.88
N TYR A 274 7.76 -11.92 17.97
CA TYR A 274 9.19 -11.77 18.26
C TYR A 274 9.44 -10.75 19.38
N ILE A 275 8.91 -9.53 19.24
CA ILE A 275 9.15 -8.44 20.20
C ILE A 275 8.60 -8.81 21.58
N ILE A 276 7.40 -9.39 21.66
CA ILE A 276 6.84 -9.83 22.95
C ILE A 276 7.75 -10.84 23.63
N ASN A 277 8.35 -11.77 22.87
CA ASN A 277 9.27 -12.74 23.45
C ASN A 277 10.60 -12.11 23.92
N GLN A 278 11.06 -11.02 23.28
CA GLN A 278 12.24 -10.27 23.73
C GLN A 278 11.96 -9.38 24.96
N LEU A 279 10.70 -9.00 25.19
CA LEU A 279 10.28 -8.13 26.30
C LEU A 279 9.82 -8.89 27.56
N LYS A 280 9.76 -10.22 27.50
CA LYS A 280 9.48 -11.10 28.65
C LYS A 280 10.75 -11.33 29.45
#